data_AF-A0A841PQS2-F1
#
_entry.id   AF-A0A841PQS2-F1
#
_cell.length_a   1.000
_cell.length_b   1.000
_cell.length_c   1.000
_cell.angle_alpha   90.00
_cell.angle_beta   90.00
_cell.angle_gamma   90.00
#
_symmetry.space_group_name_H-M   'P 1'
#
loop_
_entity.id
_entity.type
_entity.pdbx_description
1 polymer ?
#
loop_
_entity_poly.entity_id
_entity_poly.type
_entity_poly.pdbx_seq_one_letter_code
_entity_poly.pdbx_strand_id
1 'polypeptide(L)'
;MRDEPALAQTLAGMVVGQALRQRMSVETFRMVFFAGLLALGVYLAWGVVAVDLSVGSATAPAGRTGKWQTDKMSLYVLKLVACADGHQQYIDGERRALLVFANTDSLESALCSTPTHLVTCGWQHVEVRDAKTLAVEVSSIGDDVLRNAAEAALQDGYAIVIYATPITDLNS
;
A
#
# COMPACT_ATOMS: atom_id res chain seq x y z
N MET A 1 -15.47 25.73 -30.96
CA MET A 1 -16.39 24.93 -30.14
C MET A 1 -15.63 24.56 -28.89
N ARG A 2 -16.04 25.10 -27.74
CA ARG A 2 -15.32 25.05 -26.47
C ARG A 2 -15.89 23.92 -25.61
N ASP A 3 -15.00 23.22 -24.93
CA ASP A 3 -15.27 22.15 -23.97
C ASP A 3 -16.16 22.63 -22.80
N GLU A 4 -17.39 22.09 -22.73
CA GLU A 4 -18.36 22.33 -21.63
C GLU A 4 -18.69 21.12 -20.72
N PRO A 5 -17.91 20.01 -20.61
CA PRO A 5 -18.28 18.93 -19.67
C PRO A 5 -17.91 19.23 -18.20
N ALA A 6 -16.94 20.12 -17.96
CA ALA A 6 -16.41 20.37 -16.61
C ALA A 6 -17.38 21.14 -15.70
N LEU A 7 -18.09 22.13 -16.24
CA LEU A 7 -19.02 22.96 -15.46
C LEU A 7 -20.28 22.18 -15.04
N ALA A 8 -20.70 21.21 -15.85
CA ALA A 8 -21.86 20.39 -15.57
C ALA A 8 -21.66 19.47 -14.35
N GLN A 9 -20.46 18.88 -14.19
CA GLN A 9 -20.15 18.00 -13.06
C GLN A 9 -20.05 18.77 -11.74
N THR A 10 -19.47 19.97 -11.78
CA THR A 10 -19.37 20.82 -10.58
C THR A 10 -20.76 21.31 -10.14
N LEU A 11 -21.61 21.71 -11.09
CA LEU A 11 -23.00 22.08 -10.81
C LEU A 11 -23.83 20.90 -10.30
N ALA A 12 -23.67 19.70 -10.88
CA ALA A 12 -24.36 18.50 -10.42
C ALA A 12 -24.00 18.14 -8.98
N GLY A 13 -22.72 18.21 -8.60
CA GLY A 13 -22.28 17.97 -7.22
C GLY A 13 -22.87 18.97 -6.23
N MET A 14 -22.95 20.25 -6.62
CA MET A 14 -23.50 21.32 -5.77
C MET A 14 -25.02 21.18 -5.58
N VAL A 15 -25.76 20.85 -6.64
CA VAL A 15 -27.22 20.66 -6.59
C VAL A 15 -27.60 19.40 -5.82
N VAL A 16 -26.84 18.30 -5.98
CA VAL A 16 -27.06 17.08 -5.20
C VAL A 16 -26.80 17.34 -3.70
N GLY A 17 -25.75 18.10 -3.37
CA GLY A 17 -25.47 18.51 -1.98
C GLY A 17 -26.56 19.40 -1.37
N GLN A 18 -27.12 20.33 -2.14
CA GLN A 18 -28.21 21.20 -1.66
C GLN A 18 -29.56 20.47 -1.57
N ALA A 19 -29.89 19.62 -2.54
CA ALA A 19 -31.14 18.86 -2.56
C ALA A 19 -31.21 17.83 -1.42
N LEU A 20 -30.07 17.19 -1.08
CA LEU A 20 -29.97 16.26 0.04
C LEU A 20 -30.20 16.97 1.39
N ARG A 21 -29.72 18.22 1.52
CA ARG A 21 -29.92 19.06 2.70
C ARG A 21 -31.37 19.52 2.87
N GLN A 22 -32.12 19.67 1.78
CA GLN A 22 -33.49 20.18 1.82
C GLN A 22 -34.54 19.11 2.16
N ARG A 23 -34.17 17.82 2.05
CA ARG A 23 -35.09 16.68 2.24
C ARG A 23 -34.92 15.91 3.54
N MET A 24 -33.85 16.13 4.31
CA MET A 24 -33.59 15.38 5.54
C MET A 24 -33.42 16.28 6.76
N SER A 25 -34.15 15.95 7.83
CA SER A 25 -33.90 16.52 9.16
C SER A 25 -32.45 16.24 9.55
N VAL A 26 -31.77 17.24 10.11
CA VAL A 26 -30.33 17.21 10.44
C VAL A 26 -29.96 15.98 11.28
N GLU A 27 -30.90 15.51 12.10
CA GLU A 27 -30.75 14.32 12.94
C GLU A 27 -30.65 13.03 12.11
N THR A 28 -31.45 12.89 11.05
CA THR A 28 -31.42 11.72 10.15
C THR A 28 -30.13 11.67 9.34
N PHE A 29 -29.66 12.81 8.84
CA PHE A 29 -28.38 12.87 8.14
C PHE A 29 -27.23 12.44 9.05
N ARG A 30 -27.19 12.95 10.28
CA ARG A 30 -26.17 12.55 11.27
C ARG A 30 -26.25 11.05 11.54
N MET A 31 -27.44 10.49 11.74
CA MET A 31 -27.60 9.07 12.04
C MET A 31 -27.09 8.17 10.89
N VAL A 32 -27.44 8.51 9.64
CA VAL A 32 -27.00 7.75 8.46
C VAL A 32 -25.49 7.92 8.23
N PHE A 33 -24.96 9.13 8.41
CA PHE A 33 -23.54 9.40 8.29
C PHE A 33 -22.71 8.61 9.33
N PHE A 34 -23.13 8.64 10.60
CA PHE A 34 -22.48 7.87 11.65
C PHE A 34 -22.63 6.36 11.45
N ALA A 35 -23.80 5.87 11.02
CA ALA A 35 -23.98 4.47 10.69
C ALA A 35 -23.07 4.01 9.53
N GLY A 36 -22.89 4.86 8.51
CA GLY A 36 -21.96 4.62 7.42
C GLY A 36 -20.50 4.57 7.88
N LEU A 37 -20.08 5.54 8.71
CA LEU A 37 -18.72 5.53 9.30
C LEU A 37 -18.49 4.32 10.20
N LEU A 38 -19.50 3.90 10.97
CA LEU A 38 -19.40 2.76 11.87
C LEU A 38 -19.34 1.45 11.08
N ALA A 39 -20.14 1.29 10.04
CA ALA A 39 -20.06 0.16 9.12
C ALA A 39 -18.70 0.10 8.40
N LEU A 40 -18.18 1.25 7.96
CA LEU A 40 -16.86 1.34 7.35
C LEU A 40 -15.75 1.00 8.34
N GLY A 41 -15.86 1.47 9.58
CA GLY A 41 -14.94 1.15 10.67
C GLY A 41 -14.93 -0.34 11.01
N VAL A 42 -16.10 -0.98 11.09
CA VAL A 42 -16.22 -2.44 11.30
C VAL A 42 -15.64 -3.20 10.12
N TYR A 43 -15.89 -2.77 8.87
CA TYR A 43 -15.34 -3.40 7.68
C TYR A 43 -13.80 -3.37 7.68
N LEU A 44 -13.22 -2.22 8.03
CA LEU A 44 -11.76 -2.06 8.16
C LEU A 44 -11.20 -2.90 9.33
N ALA A 45 -11.87 -2.86 10.49
CA ALA A 45 -11.46 -3.63 11.67
C ALA A 45 -11.53 -5.14 11.43
N TRP A 46 -12.56 -5.62 10.73
CA TRP A 46 -12.69 -7.03 10.34
C TRP A 46 -11.57 -7.44 9.38
N GLY A 47 -11.21 -6.58 8.42
CA GLY A 47 -10.06 -6.80 7.54
C GLY A 47 -8.73 -6.88 8.31
N VAL A 48 -8.58 -6.10 9.39
CA VAL A 48 -7.40 -6.12 10.28
C VAL A 48 -7.38 -7.35 11.20
N VAL A 49 -8.50 -7.70 11.82
CA VAL A 49 -8.60 -8.84 12.75
C VAL A 49 -8.49 -10.18 12.03
N ALA A 50 -9.00 -10.29 10.79
CA ALA A 50 -8.80 -11.49 9.97
C ALA A 50 -7.34 -11.70 9.56
N VAL A 51 -6.54 -10.62 9.46
CA VAL A 51 -5.10 -10.69 9.23
C VAL A 51 -4.36 -11.12 10.49
N ASP A 52 -4.78 -10.64 11.66
CA ASP A 52 -4.16 -10.95 12.96
C ASP A 52 -4.41 -12.41 13.41
N LEU A 53 -5.60 -12.97 13.15
CA LEU A 53 -5.93 -14.37 13.46
C LEU A 53 -5.14 -15.40 12.64
N SER A 54 -4.48 -15.00 11.54
CA SER A 54 -3.53 -15.85 10.82
C SER A 54 -2.09 -15.72 11.34
N VAL A 55 -1.81 -14.73 12.20
CA VAL A 55 -0.53 -14.47 12.88
C VAL A 55 -0.63 -14.98 14.33
N GLY A 56 -1.01 -16.25 14.50
CA GLY A 56 -1.40 -16.76 15.82
C GLY A 56 -1.07 -18.22 16.05
N SER A 57 0.15 -18.67 15.78
CA SER A 57 0.76 -19.85 16.45
C SER A 57 2.16 -20.14 15.93
N ALA A 58 3.14 -19.38 16.41
CA ALA A 58 4.53 -19.86 16.42
C ALA A 58 5.12 -19.61 17.81
N THR A 59 4.53 -20.26 18.82
CA THR A 59 5.21 -20.50 20.08
C THR A 59 6.45 -21.33 19.79
N ALA A 60 7.61 -20.71 20.00
CA ALA A 60 8.91 -21.31 19.87
C ALA A 60 9.07 -22.56 20.76
N PRO A 61 9.50 -23.70 20.22
CA PRO A 61 10.21 -24.69 21.02
C PRO A 61 11.71 -24.38 20.96
N ALA A 62 12.27 -24.03 22.11
CA ALA A 62 13.70 -24.11 22.36
C ALA A 62 14.14 -25.57 22.20
N GLY A 63 14.79 -25.90 21.09
CA GLY A 63 15.13 -27.28 20.75
C GLY A 63 16.11 -27.38 19.60
N ARG A 64 17.38 -27.08 19.91
CA ARG A 64 18.57 -27.35 19.10
C ARG A 64 18.55 -28.76 18.50
N THR A 65 18.45 -28.90 17.17
CA THR A 65 19.09 -29.98 16.38
C THR A 65 19.11 -29.60 14.89
N GLY A 66 20.24 -29.84 14.22
CA GLY A 66 20.49 -29.43 12.85
C GLY A 66 19.60 -30.14 11.82
N LYS A 67 19.05 -29.33 10.93
CA LYS A 67 18.61 -29.73 9.58
C LYS A 67 19.00 -28.58 8.67
N TRP A 68 19.62 -28.89 7.54
CA TRP A 68 19.84 -27.95 6.45
C TRP A 68 18.48 -27.42 6.02
N GLN A 69 18.12 -26.26 6.58
CA GLN A 69 16.94 -25.52 6.19
C GLN A 69 17.36 -24.91 4.86
N THR A 70 16.91 -25.54 3.77
CA THR A 70 16.94 -24.93 2.44
C THR A 70 16.42 -23.51 2.64
N ASP A 71 17.30 -22.54 2.47
CA ASP A 71 17.00 -21.14 2.70
C ASP A 71 15.76 -20.80 1.89
N LYS A 72 14.62 -20.68 2.56
CA LYS A 72 13.32 -20.58 1.91
C LYS A 72 13.12 -19.11 1.64
N MET A 73 13.87 -18.61 0.66
CA MET A 73 13.74 -17.25 0.16
C MET A 73 12.26 -16.99 -0.12
N SER A 74 11.73 -16.01 0.60
CA SER A 74 10.32 -15.66 0.59
C SER A 74 10.19 -14.27 -0.01
N LEU A 75 9.17 -14.09 -0.85
CA LEU A 75 8.92 -12.80 -1.45
C LEU A 75 8.14 -11.92 -0.48
N TYR A 76 8.68 -10.76 -0.15
CA TYR A 76 8.06 -9.76 0.70
C TYR A 76 7.66 -8.55 -0.14
N VAL A 77 6.51 -7.96 0.20
CA VAL A 77 6.03 -6.72 -0.38
C VAL A 77 6.05 -5.65 0.69
N LEU A 78 6.81 -4.60 0.44
CA LEU A 78 6.94 -3.45 1.31
C LEU A 78 6.23 -2.26 0.65
N LYS A 79 5.35 -1.62 1.40
CA LYS A 79 4.76 -0.33 1.01
C LYS A 79 5.56 0.76 1.68
N LEU A 80 6.18 1.62 0.90
CA LEU A 80 7.02 2.70 1.40
C LEU A 80 6.60 4.03 0.79
N VAL A 81 6.98 5.11 1.46
CA VAL A 81 6.97 6.46 0.89
C VAL A 81 8.41 6.93 0.87
N ALA A 82 8.86 7.48 -0.25
CA ALA A 82 10.19 8.06 -0.35
C ALA A 82 10.17 9.32 -1.22
N CYS A 83 11.16 10.18 -1.02
CA CYS A 83 11.42 11.34 -1.84
C CYS A 83 12.38 10.97 -2.97
N ALA A 84 12.07 11.36 -4.20
CA ALA A 84 13.04 11.30 -5.28
C ALA A 84 14.18 12.31 -5.03
N ASP A 85 15.42 11.90 -5.28
CA ASP A 85 16.61 12.74 -5.20
C ASP A 85 17.63 12.30 -6.27
N GLY A 86 17.89 13.14 -7.26
CA GLY A 86 18.77 12.84 -8.37
C GLY A 86 18.15 11.93 -9.44
N HIS A 87 16.82 11.82 -9.50
CA HIS A 87 16.13 10.99 -10.49
C HIS A 87 15.92 11.76 -11.81
N GLN A 88 16.23 11.13 -12.95
CA GLN A 88 15.95 11.74 -14.27
C GLN A 88 14.45 11.78 -14.62
N GLN A 89 13.65 10.90 -13.99
CA GLN A 89 12.24 10.70 -14.31
C GLN A 89 11.29 11.38 -13.32
N TYR A 90 11.80 11.81 -12.16
CA TYR A 90 11.00 12.35 -11.06
C TYR A 90 11.61 13.65 -10.55
N ILE A 91 10.76 14.57 -10.09
CA ILE A 91 11.21 15.85 -9.58
C ILE A 91 11.80 15.64 -8.20
N ASP A 92 13.00 16.19 -7.98
CA ASP A 92 13.66 16.13 -6.68
C ASP A 92 12.78 16.72 -5.56
N GLY A 93 12.74 16.02 -4.44
CA GLY A 93 11.90 16.36 -3.30
C GLY A 93 10.44 15.88 -3.39
N GLU A 94 10.02 15.29 -4.51
CA GLU A 94 8.66 14.77 -4.64
C GLU A 94 8.48 13.44 -3.89
N ARG A 95 7.49 13.40 -2.98
CA ARG A 95 7.13 12.20 -2.22
C ARG A 95 6.24 11.28 -3.04
N ARG A 96 6.67 10.03 -3.20
CA ARG A 96 5.92 9.00 -3.92
C ARG A 96 5.72 7.76 -3.10
N ALA A 97 4.56 7.13 -3.32
CA ALA A 97 4.28 5.79 -2.81
C ALA A 97 5.01 4.77 -3.69
N LEU A 98 5.86 3.98 -3.03
CA LEU A 98 6.64 2.89 -3.62
C LEU A 98 6.11 1.56 -3.11
N LEU A 99 6.03 0.60 -4.00
CA LEU A 99 5.81 -0.80 -3.66
C LEU A 99 7.09 -1.55 -4.03
N VAL A 100 7.78 -2.10 -3.04
CA VAL A 100 9.03 -2.82 -3.24
C VAL A 100 8.79 -4.29 -2.98
N PHE A 101 9.14 -5.12 -3.96
CA PHE A 101 9.21 -6.55 -3.82
C PHE A 101 10.65 -6.92 -3.48
N ALA A 102 10.85 -7.62 -2.36
CA ALA A 102 12.15 -8.05 -1.88
C ALA A 102 12.13 -9.57 -1.68
N ASN A 103 13.04 -10.28 -2.32
CA ASN A 103 13.21 -11.71 -2.13
C ASN A 103 14.34 -11.95 -1.12
N THR A 104 13.97 -12.26 0.12
CA THR A 104 14.92 -12.40 1.23
C THR A 104 14.56 -13.57 2.13
N ASP A 105 15.47 -13.91 3.03
CA ASP A 105 15.30 -15.04 3.96
C ASP A 105 14.29 -14.70 5.07
N SER A 106 14.12 -13.40 5.38
CA SER A 106 13.20 -12.92 6.41
C SER A 106 12.65 -11.52 6.11
N LEU A 107 11.52 -11.19 6.76
CA LEU A 107 10.92 -9.86 6.71
C LEU A 107 11.84 -8.79 7.32
N GLU A 108 12.54 -9.11 8.40
CA GLU A 108 13.50 -8.20 9.04
C GLU A 108 14.67 -7.88 8.11
N SER A 109 15.19 -8.90 7.40
CA SER A 109 16.20 -8.72 6.37
C SER A 109 15.70 -7.79 5.27
N ALA A 110 14.46 -7.98 4.79
CA ALA A 110 13.86 -7.10 3.79
C ALA A 110 13.75 -5.65 4.29
N LEU A 111 13.26 -5.45 5.51
CA LEU A 111 13.09 -4.12 6.12
C LEU A 111 14.42 -3.39 6.35
N CYS A 112 15.48 -4.12 6.67
CA CYS A 112 16.81 -3.54 6.93
C CYS A 112 17.53 -3.19 5.61
N SER A 113 17.45 -4.06 4.61
CA SER A 113 18.15 -3.92 3.33
C SER A 113 17.44 -2.99 2.34
N THR A 114 16.10 -3.00 2.30
CA THR A 114 15.31 -2.23 1.33
C THR A 114 15.58 -0.72 1.38
N PRO A 115 15.61 -0.04 2.55
CA PRO A 115 15.90 1.40 2.59
C PRO A 115 17.30 1.72 2.06
N THR A 116 18.29 0.88 2.37
CA THR A 116 19.66 1.05 1.88
C THR A 116 19.70 0.92 0.35
N HIS A 117 19.00 -0.07 -0.21
CA HIS A 117 18.90 -0.25 -1.65
C HIS A 117 18.19 0.93 -2.34
N LEU A 118 17.09 1.42 -1.75
CA LEU A 118 16.36 2.58 -2.26
C LEU A 118 17.24 3.84 -2.34
N VAL A 119 18.11 4.08 -1.36
CA VAL A 119 19.08 5.19 -1.41
C VAL A 119 20.05 5.03 -2.58
N THR A 120 20.52 3.81 -2.88
CA THR A 120 21.36 3.58 -4.08
C THR A 120 20.63 3.83 -5.39
N CYS A 121 19.29 3.73 -5.38
CA CYS A 121 18.45 4.01 -6.53
C CYS A 121 18.03 5.48 -6.64
N GLY A 122 18.47 6.38 -5.75
CA GLY A 122 18.08 7.80 -5.76
C GLY A 122 16.81 8.13 -4.97
N TRP A 123 16.41 7.27 -4.04
CA TRP A 123 15.29 7.52 -3.14
C TRP A 123 15.79 7.85 -1.74
N GLN A 124 15.41 9.03 -1.22
CA GLN A 124 15.75 9.48 0.12
C GLN A 124 14.51 9.58 1.01
N HIS A 125 14.73 9.77 2.32
CA HIS A 125 13.64 9.88 3.32
C HIS A 125 12.63 8.72 3.26
N VAL A 126 13.14 7.49 3.13
CA VAL A 126 12.34 6.28 3.05
C VAL A 126 11.59 6.04 4.36
N GLU A 127 10.27 5.96 4.27
CA GLU A 127 9.37 5.65 5.37
C GLU A 127 8.58 4.39 5.02
N VAL A 128 8.81 3.30 5.76
CA VAL A 128 8.05 2.06 5.60
C VAL A 128 6.67 2.27 6.22
N ARG A 129 5.61 2.08 5.43
CA ARG A 129 4.21 2.19 5.87
C ARG A 129 3.63 0.85 6.27
N ASP A 130 3.95 -0.19 5.50
CA ASP A 130 3.42 -1.53 5.67
C ASP A 130 4.39 -2.53 5.06
N ALA A 131 4.43 -3.75 5.58
CA ALA A 131 5.27 -4.81 5.02
C ALA A 131 4.60 -6.17 5.24
N LYS A 132 4.56 -6.98 4.20
CA LYS A 132 3.84 -8.26 4.22
C LYS A 132 4.54 -9.32 3.40
N THR A 133 4.54 -10.55 3.90
CA THR A 133 4.93 -11.72 3.12
C THR A 133 3.90 -11.99 2.03
N LEU A 134 4.34 -12.12 0.78
CA LEU A 134 3.47 -12.55 -0.30
C LEU A 134 3.23 -14.05 -0.18
N ALA A 135 2.13 -14.41 0.48
CA ALA A 135 1.69 -15.80 0.60
C ALA A 135 0.98 -16.32 -0.67
N VAL A 136 0.77 -15.45 -1.66
CA VAL A 136 0.08 -15.75 -2.91
C VAL A 136 1.12 -16.04 -3.98
N GLU A 137 0.90 -17.06 -4.81
CA GLU A 137 1.78 -17.32 -5.95
C GLU A 137 1.76 -16.15 -6.93
N VAL A 138 2.93 -15.78 -7.45
CA VAL A 138 3.10 -14.67 -8.39
C VAL A 138 2.20 -14.81 -9.63
N SER A 139 1.94 -16.04 -10.06
CA SER A 139 1.02 -16.40 -11.15
C SER A 139 -0.43 -15.96 -10.91
N SER A 140 -0.85 -15.78 -9.65
CA SER A 140 -2.20 -15.39 -9.25
C SER A 140 -2.40 -13.88 -9.14
N ILE A 141 -1.34 -13.08 -9.33
CA ILE A 141 -1.43 -11.63 -9.37
C ILE A 141 -2.11 -11.24 -10.70
N GLY A 142 -3.29 -10.63 -10.61
CA GLY A 142 -4.06 -10.22 -11.79
C GLY A 142 -3.54 -8.96 -12.49
N ASP A 143 -2.71 -8.16 -11.82
CA ASP A 143 -2.09 -6.96 -12.37
C ASP A 143 -0.73 -7.31 -13.01
N ASP A 144 -0.59 -7.03 -14.31
CA ASP A 144 0.62 -7.36 -15.07
C ASP A 144 1.87 -6.63 -14.55
N VAL A 145 1.74 -5.38 -14.09
CA VAL A 145 2.87 -4.59 -13.59
C VAL A 145 3.37 -5.19 -12.28
N LEU A 146 2.45 -5.53 -11.38
CA LEU A 146 2.80 -6.15 -10.11
C LEU A 146 3.34 -7.57 -10.27
N ARG A 147 2.79 -8.33 -11.21
CA ARG A 147 3.28 -9.68 -11.54
C ARG A 147 4.70 -9.62 -12.08
N ASN A 148 4.96 -8.80 -13.09
CA ASN A 148 6.29 -8.64 -13.67
C ASN A 148 7.31 -8.16 -12.63
N ALA A 149 6.91 -7.25 -11.74
CA ALA A 149 7.78 -6.78 -10.67
C ALA A 149 8.08 -7.88 -9.63
N ALA A 150 7.09 -8.68 -9.25
CA ALA A 150 7.29 -9.82 -8.37
C ALA A 150 8.22 -10.86 -9.00
N GLU A 151 8.07 -11.14 -10.30
CA GLU A 151 8.98 -12.03 -11.04
C GLU A 151 10.41 -11.46 -11.12
N ALA A 152 10.56 -10.17 -11.40
CA ALA A 152 11.86 -9.50 -11.40
C ALA A 152 12.51 -9.56 -10.01
N ALA A 153 11.77 -9.36 -8.92
CA ALA A 153 12.31 -9.48 -7.57
C ALA A 153 12.74 -10.91 -7.21
N LEU A 154 12.07 -11.93 -7.76
CA LEU A 154 12.52 -13.32 -7.59
C LEU A 154 13.85 -13.59 -8.32
N GLN A 155 14.10 -12.92 -9.45
CA GLN A 155 15.32 -13.09 -10.26
C GLN A 155 16.48 -12.22 -9.78
N ASP A 156 16.23 -10.93 -9.57
CA ASP A 156 17.23 -9.90 -9.26
C ASP A 156 17.32 -9.59 -7.75
N GLY A 157 16.45 -10.19 -6.93
CA GLY A 157 16.36 -9.97 -5.49
C GLY A 157 15.46 -8.80 -5.09
N TYR A 158 15.36 -7.76 -5.93
CA TYR A 158 14.53 -6.58 -5.67
C TYR A 158 13.83 -6.08 -6.93
N ALA A 159 12.61 -5.56 -6.77
CA ALA A 159 11.92 -4.79 -7.80
C ALA A 159 11.11 -3.66 -7.18
N ILE A 160 11.08 -2.51 -7.84
CA ILE A 160 10.40 -1.30 -7.36
C ILE A 160 9.28 -0.94 -8.34
N VAL A 161 8.07 -0.79 -7.82
CA VAL A 161 6.91 -0.28 -8.55
C VAL A 161 6.51 1.06 -7.96
N ILE A 162 6.38 2.07 -8.82
CA ILE A 162 6.07 3.45 -8.42
C ILE A 162 4.61 3.71 -8.78
N TYR A 163 3.78 3.98 -7.76
CA TYR A 163 2.39 4.34 -8.03
C TYR A 163 2.30 5.82 -8.43
N ALA A 164 1.59 6.08 -9.53
CA ALA A 164 1.78 7.25 -10.38
C ALA A 164 1.40 8.61 -9.76
N THR A 165 0.62 8.63 -8.68
CA THR A 165 0.17 9.89 -8.07
C THR A 165 1.11 10.32 -6.94
N PRO A 166 1.77 11.49 -7.05
CA PRO A 166 2.53 12.05 -5.93
C PRO A 166 1.59 12.30 -4.74
N ILE A 167 2.10 12.08 -3.53
CA ILE A 167 1.32 12.29 -2.31
C ILE A 167 1.35 13.79 -2.01
N THR A 168 0.35 14.53 -2.50
CA THR A 168 0.22 15.97 -2.28
C THR A 168 -0.39 16.34 -0.91
N ASP A 169 -0.94 15.40 -0.16
CA ASP A 169 -1.59 15.67 1.12
C ASP A 169 -1.22 14.64 2.20
N LEU A 170 -0.59 15.12 3.27
CA LEU A 170 -0.40 14.40 4.54
C LEU A 170 -1.06 15.17 5.69
N ASN A 171 -2.11 15.96 5.39
CA ASN A 171 -2.82 16.79 6.36
C ASN A 171 -4.33 16.84 6.06
N SER A 172 -5.00 15.69 6.04
CA SER A 172 -6.45 15.60 6.19
C SER A 172 -6.82 14.55 7.22
#